data_AF-A0A009I5S8-F1
#
_entry.id   AF-A0A009I5S8-F1
#
_cell.length_a   1.000
_cell.length_b   1.000
_cell.length_c   1.000
_cell.angle_alpha   90.00
_cell.angle_beta   90.00
_cell.angle_gamma   90.00
#
_symmetry.space_group_name_H-M   'P 1'
#
loop_
_entity.id
_entity.type
_entity.pdbx_description
1 polymer ?
#
loop_
_entity_poly.entity_id
_entity_poly.type
_entity_poly.pdbx_seq_one_letter_code
_entity_poly.pdbx_strand_id
1 'polypeptide(L)' 'MLRGDLAGCYKIKLLKAGVRLVYQVKDDQVVILLITVGKRADSIVYDEAKKRIKD' A
#
# COMPACT_ATOMS: atom_id res chain seq x y z
N MET A 1 9.52 -0.49 -2.53
CA MET A 1 9.34 -0.72 -1.08
C MET A 1 9.06 0.60 -0.38
N LEU A 2 8.25 0.59 0.66
CA LEU A 2 7.99 1.72 1.57
C LEU A 2 8.93 1.67 2.78
N ARG A 3 9.03 2.77 3.53
CA ARG A 3 9.90 2.91 4.71
C ARG A 3 9.08 3.41 5.91
N GLY A 4 9.68 3.37 7.11
CA GLY A 4 9.02 3.80 8.35
C GLY A 4 7.92 2.83 8.76
N ASP A 5 6.78 3.35 9.23
CA ASP A 5 5.62 2.56 9.69
C ASP A 5 5.05 1.58 8.64
N LEU A 6 5.40 1.76 7.36
CA LEU A 6 5.00 0.89 6.25
C LEU A 6 6.16 0.04 5.73
N ALA A 7 7.22 -0.17 6.53
CA ALA A 7 8.28 -1.11 6.19
C ALA A 7 7.70 -2.50 5.87
N GLY A 8 8.27 -3.17 4.87
CA GLY A 8 7.73 -4.44 4.35
C GLY A 8 6.54 -4.28 3.39
N CYS A 9 5.97 -3.08 3.25
CA CYS A 9 4.95 -2.80 2.23
C CYS A 9 5.56 -2.23 0.95
N TYR A 10 4.79 -2.35 -0.12
CA TYR A 10 5.13 -1.89 -1.47
C TYR A 10 4.00 -1.04 -2.02
N LYS A 11 4.25 -0.38 -3.16
CA LYS A 11 3.24 0.44 -3.83
C LYS A 11 3.22 0.21 -5.32
N ILE A 12 2.01 0.14 -5.88
CA ILE A 12 1.76 0.23 -7.32
C ILE A 12 1.23 1.63 -7.60
N LYS A 13 1.70 2.26 -8.69
CA LYS A 13 1.25 3.58 -9.13
C LYS A 13 0.46 3.44 -10.43
N LEU A 14 -0.83 3.74 -10.39
CA LEU A 14 -1.65 3.87 -11.59
C LEU A 14 -1.65 5.33 -12.04
N LEU A 15 -0.63 5.70 -12.82
CA LEU A 15 -0.32 7.10 -13.14
C LEU A 15 -1.46 7.82 -13.85
N LYS A 16 -2.04 7.21 -14.91
CA LYS A 16 -3.14 7.81 -15.68
C LYS A 16 -4.40 8.02 -14.84
N ALA A 17 -4.67 7.13 -13.89
CA ALA A 17 -5.82 7.22 -13.01
C ALA A 17 -5.57 8.11 -11.77
N GLY A 18 -4.32 8.52 -11.52
CA GLY A 18 -3.97 9.27 -10.32
C GLY A 18 -4.16 8.46 -9.03
N VAL A 19 -3.97 7.14 -9.07
CA VAL A 19 -4.24 6.22 -7.94
C VAL A 19 -2.95 5.51 -7.50
N ARG A 20 -2.88 5.16 -6.21
CA ARG A 20 -1.86 4.26 -5.66
C ARG A 20 -2.50 3.11 -4.92
N LEU A 21 -1.85 1.96 -4.99
CA LEU A 21 -2.16 0.79 -4.19
C LEU A 21 -1.01 0.56 -3.22
N VAL A 22 -1.30 0.14 -1.99
CA VAL A 22 -0.32 -0.34 -1.02
C VAL A 22 -0.57 -1.82 -0.79
N TYR A 23 0.48 -2.64 -0.87
CA TYR A 23 0.37 -4.10 -0.77
C TYR A 23 1.56 -4.72 -0.04
N GLN A 24 1.39 -5.93 0.47
CA GLN A 24 2.44 -6.81 0.97
C GLN A 24 2.56 -8.06 0.10
N VAL A 25 3.73 -8.68 0.09
CA VAL A 25 3.96 -9.98 -0.59
C VAL A 25 3.91 -11.07 0.49
N LYS A 26 3.21 -12.18 0.19
CA LYS A 26 3.21 -13.39 1.01
C LYS A 26 3.90 -14.50 0.20
N ASP A 27 5.21 -14.62 0.40
CA ASP A 27 6.07 -15.49 -0.42
C ASP A 27 5.71 -16.98 -0.29
N ASP A 28 5.17 -17.38 0.86
CA ASP A 28 4.70 -18.73 1.17
C ASP A 28 3.45 -19.14 0.36
N GLN A 29 2.66 -18.16 -0.06
CA GLN A 29 1.38 -18.36 -0.73
C GLN A 29 1.38 -17.88 -2.18
N VAL A 30 2.47 -17.24 -2.65
CA VAL A 30 2.57 -16.64 -3.99
C VAL A 30 1.41 -15.65 -4.25
N VAL A 31 1.02 -14.89 -3.22
CA VAL A 31 -0.05 -13.89 -3.31
C VAL A 31 0.44 -12.51 -2.90
N ILE A 32 -0.25 -11.48 -3.41
CA ILE A 32 -0.16 -10.11 -2.92
C ILE A 32 -1.35 -9.80 -2.02
N LEU A 33 -1.09 -9.37 -0.79
CA LEU A 33 -2.13 -8.87 0.10
C LEU A 33 -2.30 -7.37 -0.17
N LEU A 34 -3.45 -7.00 -0.73
CA LEU A 34 -3.80 -5.60 -0.93
C LEU A 34 -4.20 -4.97 0.40
N ILE A 35 -3.45 -3.95 0.84
CA ILE A 35 -3.74 -3.23 2.09
C ILE A 35 -4.75 -2.12 1.84
N THR A 36 -4.50 -1.26 0.84
CA THR A 36 -5.43 -0.19 0.46
C THR A 36 -5.20 0.31 -0.97
N VAL A 37 -6.22 0.98 -1.52
CA VAL A 37 -6.21 1.68 -2.80
C VAL A 37 -6.78 3.07 -2.58
N GLY A 38 -6.10 4.10 -3.08
CA GLY A 38 -6.55 5.47 -2.88
C GLY A 38 -5.98 6.45 -3.90
N LYS A 39 -6.63 7.62 -4.00
CA LYS A 39 -6.18 8.72 -4.84
C LYS A 39 -4.79 9.21 -4.42
N ARG A 40 -4.05 9.79 -5.38
CA ARG A 40 -2.82 10.54 -5.14
C ARG A 40 -3.17 11.93 -4.57
N ALA A 41 -3.57 11.96 -3.29
CA ALA A 41 -3.84 13.19 -2.56
C ALA A 41 -3.28 13.08 -1.14
N ASP A 42 -2.51 14.09 -0.73
CA ASP A 42 -2.11 14.40 0.65
C ASP A 42 -1.75 13.20 1.54
N SER A 43 -1.02 12.23 0.99
CA SER A 43 -0.62 11.00 1.69
C SER A 43 -1.75 10.12 2.24
N ILE A 44 -3.02 10.40 1.92
CA ILE A 44 -4.22 9.73 2.45
C ILE A 44 -4.10 8.20 2.36
N VAL A 45 -3.68 7.70 1.18
CA VAL A 45 -3.51 6.25 0.95
C VAL A 45 -2.48 5.61 1.88
N TYR A 46 -1.45 6.34 2.31
CA TYR A 46 -0.45 5.81 3.24
C TYR A 46 -0.96 5.85 4.67
N ASP A 47 -1.72 6.88 5.05
CA ASP A 47 -2.28 6.97 6.40
C ASP A 47 -3.39 5.94 6.62
N GLU A 48 -4.20 5.65 5.60
CA GLU A 48 -5.11 4.50 5.62
C GLU A 48 -4.36 3.17 5.73
N ALA A 49 -3.27 2.99 4.98
CA ALA A 49 -2.47 1.78 5.06
C ALA A 49 -1.91 1.56 6.47
N LYS A 50 -1.41 2.62 7.12
CA LYS A 50 -0.87 2.55 8.49
C LYS A 50 -1.92 2.10 9.51
N LYS A 51 -3.19 2.48 9.31
CA LYS A 51 -4.30 2.03 10.17
C LYS A 51 -4.52 0.53 9.99
N ARG A 52 -4.64 0.08 8.74
CA ARG A 52 -4.96 -1.33 8.41
C ARG A 52 -3.86 -2.35 8.68
N ILE A 53 -2.60 -1.92 8.82
CA ILE A 53 -1.48 -2.83 9.17
C ILE A 53 -1.34 -3.00 10.68
N LYS A 54 -1.94 -2.11 11.49
CA LYS A 54 -1.95 -2.20 12.95
C LYS A 54 -3.15 -2.98 13.50
N ASP A 55 -4.08 -3.35 12.64
CA ASP A 55 -5.21 -4.24 12.91
C ASP A 55 -4.80 -5.71 12.66
#